data_AF-A0A974UB32-F1
#
_entry.id   AF-A0A974UB32-F1
#
_cell.length_a   1.000
_cell.length_b   1.000
_cell.length_c   1.000
_cell.angle_alpha   90.00
_cell.angle_beta   90.00
_cell.angle_gamma   90.00
#
_symmetry.space_group_name_H-M   'P 1'
#
loop_
_entity.id
_entity.type
_entity.pdbx_description
1 polymer ?
#
loop_
_entity_poly.entity_id
_entity_poly.type
_entity_poly.pdbx_seq_one_letter_code
_entity_poly.pdbx_strand_id
1 'polypeptide(L)'
;MTEKTNIFQRLIHLKPKWAILSFILLDLFSIGLGMGVPFFTILLGLPVGWWLARRLGEKPQTLHALLGSLLKYAALTAAFSMLVLAVIWLPSLKWLFDPSADLANYGMPLILFEPLASFIGWQVLMVLISPFLQMLMTVFGAVVTWWREEEEDRKLFTTGK
;
A
#
# COMPACT_ATOMS: atom_id res chain seq x y z
N MET A 1 -34.82 -15.70 -9.49
CA MET A 1 -34.47 -14.29 -9.23
C MET A 1 -32.97 -14.22 -9.02
N THR A 2 -32.23 -13.83 -10.05
CA THR A 2 -30.76 -13.74 -10.02
C THR A 2 -30.39 -12.43 -9.34
N GLU A 3 -29.94 -12.54 -8.09
CA GLU A 3 -29.48 -11.41 -7.29
C GLU A 3 -28.40 -10.66 -8.08
N LYS A 4 -28.64 -9.39 -8.42
CA LYS A 4 -27.62 -8.53 -9.04
C LYS A 4 -26.57 -8.22 -7.99
N THR A 5 -25.62 -9.14 -7.81
CA THR A 5 -24.47 -8.94 -6.92
C THR A 5 -23.70 -7.72 -7.42
N ASN A 6 -23.69 -6.66 -6.62
CA ASN A 6 -22.93 -5.45 -6.90
C ASN A 6 -21.43 -5.80 -7.01
N ILE A 7 -20.68 -5.11 -7.89
CA ILE A 7 -19.24 -5.30 -8.09
C ILE A 7 -18.48 -5.30 -6.76
N PHE A 8 -18.84 -4.41 -5.83
CA PHE A 8 -18.21 -4.32 -4.52
C PHE A 8 -18.37 -5.60 -3.68
N GLN A 9 -19.55 -6.23 -3.73
CA GLN A 9 -19.81 -7.49 -3.02
C GLN A 9 -18.97 -8.63 -3.61
N ARG A 10 -18.83 -8.66 -4.94
CA ARG A 10 -17.94 -9.63 -5.61
C ARG A 10 -16.47 -9.43 -5.22
N LEU A 11 -16.02 -8.19 -5.06
CA LEU A 11 -14.65 -7.89 -4.66
C LEU A 11 -14.35 -8.37 -3.23
N ILE A 12 -15.27 -8.18 -2.29
CA ILE A 12 -15.08 -8.61 -0.88
C ILE A 12 -14.97 -10.15 -0.81
N HIS A 13 -15.83 -10.86 -1.54
CA HIS A 13 -15.85 -12.33 -1.56
C HIS A 13 -14.86 -12.97 -2.55
N LEU A 14 -13.93 -12.20 -3.13
CA LEU A 14 -12.86 -12.76 -3.96
C LEU A 14 -12.12 -13.86 -3.19
N LYS A 15 -11.87 -15.01 -3.83
CA LYS A 15 -11.05 -16.06 -3.21
C LYS A 15 -9.66 -15.49 -2.90
N PRO A 16 -9.01 -15.88 -1.78
CA PRO A 16 -7.73 -15.29 -1.36
C PRO A 16 -6.65 -15.29 -2.46
N LYS A 17 -6.55 -16.36 -3.25
CA LYS A 17 -5.60 -16.47 -4.37
C LYS A 17 -5.79 -15.36 -5.42
N TRP A 18 -7.04 -15.05 -5.76
CA TRP A 18 -7.36 -13.99 -6.72
C TRP A 18 -7.13 -12.60 -6.14
N ALA A 19 -7.40 -12.39 -4.85
CA ALA A 19 -7.11 -11.13 -4.20
C ALA A 19 -5.59 -10.82 -4.17
N ILE A 20 -4.78 -11.83 -3.85
CA ILE A 20 -3.31 -11.72 -3.88
C ILE A 20 -2.83 -11.41 -5.30
N LEU A 21 -3.35 -12.13 -6.31
CA LEU A 21 -2.97 -11.90 -7.70
C LEU A 21 -3.33 -10.49 -8.16
N SER A 22 -4.56 -10.02 -7.87
CA SER A 22 -4.98 -8.67 -8.20
C SER A 22 -4.11 -7.61 -7.52
N PHE A 23 -3.77 -7.81 -6.25
CA PHE A 23 -2.85 -6.92 -5.55
C PHE A 23 -1.49 -6.86 -6.25
N ILE A 24 -0.87 -8.01 -6.52
CA ILE A 24 0.44 -8.08 -7.20
C ILE A 24 0.39 -7.34 -8.54
N LEU A 25 -0.63 -7.59 -9.36
CA LEU A 25 -0.76 -6.94 -10.68
C LEU A 25 -0.93 -5.43 -10.56
N LEU A 26 -1.78 -4.97 -9.63
CA LEU A 26 -2.00 -3.54 -9.39
C LEU A 26 -0.77 -2.85 -8.80
N ASP A 27 -0.03 -3.53 -7.94
CA ASP A 27 1.17 -3.02 -7.32
C ASP A 27 2.29 -2.87 -8.35
N LEU A 28 2.54 -3.91 -9.14
CA LEU A 28 3.51 -3.86 -10.25
C LEU A 28 3.13 -2.79 -11.29
N PHE A 29 1.85 -2.69 -11.64
CA PHE A 29 1.35 -1.64 -12.53
C PHE A 29 1.57 -0.24 -11.94
N SER A 30 1.29 -0.06 -10.65
CA SER A 30 1.50 1.21 -9.92
C SER A 30 2.98 1.59 -9.87
N ILE A 31 3.88 0.63 -9.66
CA ILE A 31 5.33 0.83 -9.73
C ILE A 31 5.74 1.28 -11.14
N GLY A 32 5.21 0.63 -12.18
CA GLY A 32 5.50 0.97 -13.57
C GLY A 32 5.00 2.36 -13.99
N LEU A 33 3.87 2.82 -13.42
CA LEU A 33 3.36 4.17 -13.64
C LEU A 33 4.09 5.25 -12.83
N GLY A 34 4.72 4.86 -11.72
CA GLY A 34 5.44 5.76 -10.81
C GLY A 34 6.73 6.28 -11.45
N MET A 35 6.61 7.33 -12.27
CA MET A 35 7.75 8.09 -12.78
C MET A 35 8.44 8.78 -11.60
N GLY A 36 9.47 8.14 -11.07
CA GLY A 36 10.34 8.71 -10.06
C GLY A 36 9.98 8.32 -8.63
N VAL A 37 8.75 8.50 -8.14
CA VAL A 37 8.36 8.07 -6.77
C VAL A 37 7.21 7.07 -6.89
N PRO A 38 7.16 5.99 -6.08
CA PRO A 38 6.08 5.00 -6.14
C PRO A 38 4.81 5.55 -5.45
N PHE A 39 4.37 6.73 -5.87
CA PHE A 39 3.21 7.44 -5.34
C PHE A 39 1.93 6.62 -5.48
N PHE A 40 1.76 5.94 -6.62
CA PHE A 40 0.60 5.08 -6.84
C PHE A 40 0.58 3.86 -5.93
N THR A 41 1.74 3.30 -5.53
CA THR A 41 1.77 2.19 -4.58
C THR A 41 1.39 2.66 -3.17
N ILE A 42 1.83 3.86 -2.79
CA ILE A 42 1.41 4.51 -1.54
C ILE A 42 -0.12 4.66 -1.52
N LEU A 43 -0.70 5.22 -2.58
CA LEU A 43 -2.16 5.40 -2.69
C LEU A 43 -2.91 4.07 -2.77
N LEU A 44 -2.34 3.04 -3.39
CA LEU A 44 -2.92 1.69 -3.44
C LEU A 44 -3.14 1.11 -2.04
N GLY A 45 -2.40 1.58 -1.03
CA GLY A 45 -2.66 1.24 0.36
C GLY A 45 -4.11 1.53 0.79
N LEU A 46 -4.70 2.65 0.37
CA LEU A 46 -6.07 3.03 0.74
C LEU A 46 -7.14 1.97 0.36
N PRO A 47 -7.31 1.60 -0.93
CA PRO A 47 -8.30 0.60 -1.31
C PRO A 47 -7.96 -0.79 -0.75
N VAL A 48 -6.69 -1.13 -0.56
CA VAL A 48 -6.28 -2.37 0.12
C VAL A 48 -6.75 -2.37 1.58
N GLY A 49 -6.56 -1.26 2.28
CA GLY A 49 -7.02 -1.05 3.65
C GLY A 49 -8.53 -1.20 3.80
N TRP A 50 -9.29 -0.52 2.93
CA TRP A 50 -10.75 -0.65 2.85
C TRP A 50 -11.19 -2.10 2.66
N TRP A 51 -10.57 -2.80 1.71
CA TRP A 51 -10.90 -4.18 1.41
C TRP A 51 -10.57 -5.14 2.56
N LEU A 52 -9.42 -4.95 3.21
CA LEU A 52 -9.01 -5.73 4.38
C LEU A 52 -9.96 -5.50 5.56
N ALA A 53 -10.34 -4.26 5.84
CA ALA A 53 -11.27 -3.92 6.92
C ALA A 53 -12.59 -4.68 6.79
N ARG A 54 -13.18 -4.67 5.59
CA ARG A 54 -14.44 -5.37 5.31
C ARG A 54 -14.29 -6.88 5.42
N ARG A 55 -13.23 -7.44 4.83
CA ARG A 55 -13.01 -8.88 4.81
C ARG A 55 -12.69 -9.45 6.19
N LEU A 56 -11.93 -8.72 7.01
CA LEU A 56 -11.63 -9.13 8.37
C LEU A 56 -12.86 -8.92 9.29
N GLY A 57 -13.66 -7.88 9.05
CA GLY A 57 -14.88 -7.59 9.81
C GLY A 57 -15.98 -8.65 9.69
N GLU A 58 -15.99 -9.50 8.65
CA GLU A 58 -17.00 -10.57 8.49
C GLU A 58 -16.97 -11.63 9.59
N LYS A 59 -15.85 -11.78 10.31
CA LYS A 59 -15.69 -12.81 11.33
C LYS A 59 -15.79 -12.20 12.73
N PRO A 60 -16.59 -12.79 13.65
CA PRO A 60 -16.58 -12.39 15.05
C PRO A 60 -15.19 -12.60 15.63
N GLN A 61 -14.54 -11.52 16.06
CA GLN A 61 -13.21 -11.55 16.66
C GLN A 61 -12.99 -10.35 17.57
N THR A 62 -12.00 -10.44 18.45
CA THR A 62 -11.62 -9.32 19.32
C THR A 62 -10.91 -8.23 18.52
N LEU A 63 -11.02 -6.98 18.98
CA LEU A 63 -10.33 -5.83 18.37
C LEU A 63 -8.82 -6.07 18.26
N HIS A 64 -8.21 -6.67 19.28
CA HIS A 64 -6.78 -7.00 19.27
C HIS A 64 -6.41 -8.00 18.15
N ALA A 65 -7.21 -9.07 17.97
CA ALA A 65 -6.97 -10.05 16.90
C ALA A 65 -7.19 -9.45 15.50
N LEU A 66 -8.19 -8.58 15.37
CA LEU A 66 -8.48 -7.83 14.15
C LEU A 66 -7.30 -6.92 13.76
N LEU A 67 -6.83 -6.08 14.70
CA LEU A 67 -5.70 -5.17 14.48
C LEU A 67 -4.40 -5.92 14.19
N GLY A 68 -4.14 -7.02 14.91
CA GLY A 68 -2.98 -7.88 14.64
C GLY A 68 -3.02 -8.47 13.24
N SER A 69 -4.19 -8.90 12.78
CA SER A 69 -4.38 -9.41 11.41
C SER A 69 -4.20 -8.31 10.37
N LEU A 70 -4.78 -7.13 10.59
CA LEU A 70 -4.64 -5.98 9.71
C LEU A 70 -3.17 -5.56 9.55
N LEU A 71 -2.45 -5.39 10.67
CA LEU A 71 -1.03 -5.03 10.65
C LEU A 71 -0.20 -6.09 9.94
N LYS A 72 -0.47 -7.38 10.17
CA LYS A 72 0.21 -8.47 9.47
C LYS A 72 0.02 -8.37 7.95
N TYR A 73 -1.21 -8.16 7.47
CA TYR A 73 -1.48 -8.07 6.03
C TYR A 73 -0.92 -6.78 5.41
N ALA A 74 -1.03 -5.64 6.10
CA ALA A 74 -0.43 -4.39 5.66
C ALA A 74 1.11 -4.49 5.57
N ALA A 75 1.75 -5.15 6.55
CA ALA A 75 3.18 -5.42 6.53
C ALA A 75 3.56 -6.37 5.39
N LEU A 76 2.76 -7.41 5.12
CA LEU A 76 2.99 -8.33 3.99
C LEU A 76 2.93 -7.61 2.63
N THR A 77 1.93 -6.75 2.42
CA THR A 77 1.81 -5.97 1.16
C THR A 77 2.95 -4.96 1.01
N ALA A 78 3.34 -4.29 2.10
CA ALA A 78 4.48 -3.38 2.10
C ALA A 78 5.80 -4.12 1.88
N ALA A 79 6.01 -5.26 2.52
CA ALA A 79 7.22 -6.07 2.34
C ALA A 79 7.35 -6.57 0.90
N PHE A 80 6.24 -7.01 0.27
CA PHE A 80 6.24 -7.35 -1.14
C PHE A 80 6.68 -6.17 -2.01
N SER A 81 6.07 -5.00 -1.81
CA SER A 81 6.37 -3.78 -2.57
C SER A 81 7.84 -3.34 -2.36
N MET A 82 8.33 -3.45 -1.13
CA MET A 82 9.73 -3.20 -0.77
C MET A 82 10.69 -4.14 -1.50
N LEU A 83 10.38 -5.43 -1.61
CA LEU A 83 11.21 -6.39 -2.34
C LEU A 83 11.26 -6.05 -3.83
N VAL A 84 10.13 -5.70 -4.44
CA VAL A 84 10.10 -5.30 -5.86
C VAL A 84 10.91 -4.03 -6.08
N LEU A 85 10.70 -3.00 -5.25
CA LEU A 85 11.44 -1.74 -5.34
C LEU A 85 12.94 -1.94 -5.05
N ALA A 86 13.30 -2.83 -4.13
CA ALA A 86 14.69 -3.19 -3.87
C ALA A 86 15.35 -3.83 -5.11
N VAL A 87 14.65 -4.75 -5.80
CA VAL A 87 15.15 -5.37 -7.03
C VAL A 87 15.36 -4.34 -8.14
N ILE A 88 14.48 -3.34 -8.26
CA ILE A 88 14.57 -2.29 -9.27
C ILE A 88 15.67 -1.26 -8.93
N TRP A 89 15.71 -0.79 -7.68
CA TRP A 89 16.51 0.37 -7.30
C TRP A 89 17.85 0.01 -6.67
N LEU A 90 18.02 -1.06 -5.89
CA LEU A 90 19.31 -1.36 -5.26
C LEU A 90 20.46 -1.59 -6.25
N PRO A 91 20.25 -2.12 -7.48
CA PRO A 91 21.35 -2.22 -8.46
C PRO A 91 22.01 -0.88 -8.82
N SER A 92 21.32 0.26 -8.64
CA SER A 92 21.92 1.58 -8.88
C SER A 92 22.93 1.98 -7.81
N LEU A 93 22.93 1.33 -6.63
CA LEU A 93 23.88 1.63 -5.54
C LEU A 93 25.35 1.45 -5.95
N LYS A 94 25.63 0.68 -7.01
CA LYS A 94 26.99 0.57 -7.58
C LYS A 94 27.59 1.93 -7.94
N TRP A 95 26.77 2.92 -8.31
CA TRP A 95 27.24 4.26 -8.65
C TRP A 95 27.74 5.07 -7.46
N LEU A 96 27.46 4.66 -6.22
CA LEU A 96 28.09 5.26 -5.03
C LEU A 96 29.60 5.03 -4.98
N PHE A 97 30.09 3.99 -5.66
CA PHE A 97 31.50 3.60 -5.67
C PHE A 97 32.18 3.94 -7.00
N ASP A 98 31.46 4.57 -7.93
CA ASP A 98 31.99 5.00 -9.22
C ASP A 98 32.23 6.51 -9.21
N PRO A 99 33.50 6.96 -9.11
CA PRO A 99 33.82 8.39 -9.11
C PRO A 99 33.54 9.07 -10.46
N SER A 100 33.27 8.31 -11.52
CA SER A 100 32.90 8.85 -12.84
C SER A 100 31.39 8.93 -13.08
N ALA A 101 30.56 8.49 -12.12
CA ALA A 101 29.11 8.52 -12.26
C ALA A 101 28.56 9.95 -12.23
N ASP A 102 27.83 10.32 -13.28
CA ASP A 102 27.09 11.58 -13.36
C ASP A 102 25.73 11.46 -12.65
N LEU A 103 25.76 11.59 -11.32
CA LEU A 103 24.56 11.53 -10.49
C LEU A 103 23.63 12.73 -10.71
N ALA A 104 24.15 13.88 -11.17
CA ALA A 104 23.33 15.07 -11.39
C ALA A 104 22.32 14.87 -12.53
N ASN A 105 22.72 14.12 -13.56
CA ASN A 105 21.87 13.79 -14.71
C ASN A 105 21.18 12.42 -14.61
N TYR A 106 21.20 11.79 -13.43
CA TYR A 106 20.56 10.49 -13.20
C TYR A 106 19.02 10.52 -13.33
N GLY A 107 18.40 11.69 -13.30
CA GLY A 107 16.95 11.85 -13.39
C GLY A 107 16.23 11.78 -12.04
N MET A 108 16.97 11.81 -10.93
CA MET A 108 16.43 11.98 -9.58
C MET A 108 16.27 13.48 -9.25
N PRO A 109 15.28 13.86 -8.43
CA PRO A 109 15.17 15.21 -7.92
C PRO A 109 16.29 15.52 -6.92
N LEU A 110 16.79 16.76 -6.95
CA LEU A 110 17.77 17.27 -5.98
C LEU A 110 17.08 17.59 -4.64
N ILE A 111 16.86 16.57 -3.82
CA ILE A 111 16.20 16.69 -2.51
C ILE A 111 17.11 17.38 -1.48
N LEU A 112 18.42 17.11 -1.53
CA LEU A 112 19.40 17.58 -0.53
C LEU A 112 20.45 18.53 -1.11
N PHE A 113 20.15 19.19 -2.23
CA PHE A 113 20.99 20.14 -2.99
C PHE A 113 22.30 19.56 -3.57
N GLU A 114 22.93 18.59 -2.93
CA GLU A 114 24.07 17.85 -3.50
C GLU A 114 23.61 16.57 -4.23
N PRO A 115 24.21 16.22 -5.39
CA PRO A 115 23.85 15.02 -6.16
C PRO A 115 24.01 13.72 -5.36
N LEU A 116 25.13 13.54 -4.66
CA LEU A 116 25.41 12.30 -3.93
C LEU A 116 24.42 12.11 -2.77
N ALA A 117 24.20 13.15 -1.96
CA ALA A 117 23.24 13.10 -0.86
C ALA A 117 21.81 12.87 -1.37
N SER A 118 21.43 13.54 -2.46
CA SER A 118 20.11 13.36 -3.09
C SER A 118 19.92 11.95 -3.63
N PHE A 119 20.96 11.33 -4.18
CA PHE A 119 20.93 9.92 -4.61
C PHE A 119 20.68 8.98 -3.44
N ILE A 120 21.42 9.13 -2.33
CA ILE A 120 21.20 8.29 -1.14
C ILE A 120 19.78 8.49 -0.60
N GLY A 121 19.34 9.75 -0.48
CA GLY A 121 17.99 10.08 -0.04
C GLY A 121 16.92 9.49 -0.95
N TRP A 122 17.14 9.51 -2.26
CA TRP A 122 16.27 8.89 -3.25
C TRP A 122 16.17 7.39 -3.05
N GLN A 123 17.28 6.68 -2.89
CA GLN A 123 17.28 5.23 -2.68
C GLN A 123 16.52 4.85 -1.40
N VAL A 124 16.71 5.59 -0.32
CA VAL A 124 15.97 5.42 0.94
C VAL A 124 14.48 5.70 0.75
N LEU A 125 14.14 6.75 0.01
CA LEU A 125 12.76 7.11 -0.30
C LEU A 125 12.05 5.98 -1.06
N MET A 126 12.71 5.45 -2.10
CA MET A 126 12.16 4.44 -2.99
C MET A 126 12.00 3.10 -2.29
N VAL A 127 13.06 2.61 -1.63
CA VAL A 127 13.08 1.24 -1.12
C VAL A 127 12.46 1.12 0.26
N LEU A 128 12.60 2.13 1.13
CA LEU A 128 12.20 2.01 2.53
C LEU A 128 10.98 2.88 2.87
N ILE A 129 11.07 4.19 2.64
CA ILE A 129 10.04 5.13 3.07
C ILE A 129 8.74 4.85 2.33
N SER A 130 8.79 4.61 1.02
CA SER A 130 7.56 4.45 0.24
C SER A 130 6.75 3.20 0.60
N PRO A 131 7.34 2.00 0.71
CA PRO A 131 6.60 0.83 1.22
C PRO A 131 6.08 1.03 2.64
N PHE A 132 6.83 1.72 3.49
CA PHE A 132 6.37 2.07 4.83
C PHE A 132 5.14 2.99 4.79
N LEU A 133 5.15 4.01 3.93
CA LEU A 133 3.98 4.88 3.71
C LEU A 133 2.79 4.10 3.14
N GLN A 134 3.01 3.16 2.22
CA GLN A 134 1.95 2.26 1.73
C GLN A 134 1.32 1.43 2.86
N MET A 135 2.12 0.92 3.80
CA MET A 135 1.62 0.26 5.00
C MET A 135 0.74 1.20 5.83
N LEU A 136 1.20 2.44 6.08
CA LEU A 136 0.43 3.44 6.82
C LEU A 136 -0.89 3.78 6.12
N MET A 137 -0.89 3.96 4.79
CA MET A 137 -2.10 4.20 4.02
C MET A 137 -3.07 3.01 4.06
N THR A 138 -2.55 1.79 4.15
CA THR A 138 -3.36 0.57 4.33
C THR A 138 -4.04 0.55 5.69
N VAL A 139 -3.30 0.83 6.77
CA VAL A 139 -3.86 0.91 8.12
C VAL A 139 -4.88 2.05 8.19
N PHE A 140 -4.54 3.21 7.65
CA PHE A 140 -5.41 4.38 7.62
C PHE A 140 -6.73 4.09 6.87
N GLY A 141 -6.66 3.51 5.66
CA GLY A 141 -7.85 3.15 4.89
C GLY A 141 -8.75 2.15 5.63
N ALA A 142 -8.15 1.21 6.36
CA ALA A 142 -8.91 0.26 7.17
C ALA A 142 -9.62 0.93 8.37
N VAL A 143 -8.90 1.79 9.10
CA VAL A 143 -9.47 2.52 10.26
C VAL A 143 -10.62 3.44 9.84
N VAL A 144 -10.45 4.20 8.75
CA VAL A 144 -11.52 5.07 8.23
C VAL A 144 -12.75 4.25 7.83
N THR A 145 -12.55 3.06 7.27
CA THR A 145 -13.66 2.18 6.87
C THR A 145 -14.46 1.70 8.08
N TRP A 146 -13.79 1.21 9.13
CA TRP A 146 -14.48 0.77 10.35
C TRP A 146 -15.15 1.92 11.09
N TRP A 147 -14.51 3.09 11.17
CA TRP A 147 -15.12 4.25 11.81
C TRP A 147 -16.44 4.63 11.14
N ARG A 148 -16.49 4.58 9.81
CA ARG A 148 -17.72 4.83 9.05
C ARG A 148 -18.80 3.78 9.36
N GLU A 149 -18.44 2.51 9.45
CA GLU A 149 -19.37 1.41 9.72
C GLU A 149 -19.95 1.51 11.15
N GLU A 150 -19.15 1.85 12.16
CA GLU A 150 -19.64 2.12 13.52
C GLU A 150 -20.61 3.31 13.60
N GLU A 151 -20.38 4.35 12.80
CA GLU A 151 -21.26 5.51 12.73
C GLU A 151 -22.61 5.16 12.06
N GLU A 152 -22.58 4.34 11.01
CA GLU A 152 -23.77 3.81 10.35
C GLU A 152 -24.61 2.96 11.32
N ASP A 153 -23.98 2.03 12.05
CA ASP A 153 -24.64 1.20 13.07
C ASP A 153 -25.26 2.06 14.17
N ARG A 154 -24.52 3.05 14.70
CA ARG A 154 -25.04 3.97 15.72
C ARG A 154 -26.26 4.76 15.26
N LYS A 155 -26.29 5.19 13.99
CA LYS A 155 -27.43 5.89 13.42
C LYS A 155 -28.66 4.99 13.32
N LEU A 156 -28.49 3.71 12.96
CA LEU A 156 -29.59 2.74 12.95
C LEU A 156 -30.20 2.56 14.36
N PHE A 157 -29.36 2.37 15.37
CA PHE A 157 -29.84 2.22 16.76
C PHE A 157 -30.55 3.47 17.31
N THR A 158 -30.10 4.68 16.96
CA THR A 158 -30.71 5.92 17.49
C THR A 158 -31.96 6.35 16.72
N THR A 159 -32.13 5.94 15.46
CA THR A 159 -33.29 6.31 14.63
C THR A 159 -34.42 5.27 14.64
N GLY A 160 -34.26 4.14 15.33
CA GLY A 160 -35.32 3.14 15.55
C GLY A 160 -35.89 2.54 14.26
N LYS A 161 -35.09 2.50 13.20
CA LYS A 161 -35.39 1.80 11.96
C LYS A 161 -34.63 0.49 11.89
#